data_AF-A0A7Y2NNS9-F1
#
_entry.id   AF-A0A7Y2NNS9-F1
#
_cell.length_a   1.000
_cell.length_b   1.000
_cell.length_c   1.000
_cell.angle_alpha   90.00
_cell.angle_beta   90.00
_cell.angle_gamma   90.00
#
_symmetry.space_group_name_H-M   'P 1'
#
loop_
_entity.id
_entity.type
_entity.pdbx_description
1 polymer ?
#
loop_
_entity_poly.entity_id
_entity_poly.type
_entity_poly.pdbx_seq_one_letter_code
_entity_poly.pdbx_strand_id
1 'polypeptide(L)'
;HHLQCLSPCSEAIWPNQEEIPVDHDTMRALHIPRCIRCGGVARPNVLMFGDFSWVSFRTDRQEHLFEMFLEENKGREMVVVEMGAGTAVPTIRSMSERLGRRRGITVVRINPREPWIDDPHLSIPDGSLAALQAIGAMLPEVRKG
;
A
#
# COMPACT_ATOMS: atom_id res chain seq x y z
N HIS A 1 -11.25 4.85 5.11
CA HIS A 1 -11.35 4.35 3.72
C HIS A 1 -12.13 5.36 2.87
N HIS A 2 -12.12 5.26 1.53
CA HIS A 2 -12.82 6.19 0.63
C HIS A 2 -13.80 5.45 -0.28
N LEU A 3 -14.84 6.13 -0.74
CA LEU A 3 -15.84 5.62 -1.67
C LEU A 3 -15.77 6.35 -3.02
N GLN A 4 -16.26 5.66 -4.05
CA GLN A 4 -16.56 6.20 -5.38
C GLN A 4 -17.92 5.65 -5.86
N CYS A 5 -18.47 6.25 -6.92
CA CYS A 5 -19.63 5.66 -7.62
C CYS A 5 -19.22 4.36 -8.35
N LEU A 6 -20.13 3.38 -8.40
CA LEU A 6 -19.91 2.12 -9.13
C LEU A 6 -19.87 2.32 -10.66
N SER A 7 -20.72 3.20 -11.20
CA SER A 7 -20.82 3.51 -12.65
C SER A 7 -20.06 4.80 -13.04
N PRO A 8 -19.01 5.15 -12.31
CA PRO A 8 -18.44 6.51 -12.15
C PRO A 8 -19.22 7.67 -12.81
N CYS A 9 -20.39 8.04 -12.27
CA CYS A 9 -21.17 9.17 -12.81
C CYS A 9 -20.45 10.53 -12.72
N SER A 10 -19.37 10.59 -11.94
CA SER A 10 -18.42 11.70 -11.82
C SER A 10 -17.12 11.15 -11.22
N GLU A 11 -16.04 11.92 -11.29
CA GLU A 11 -14.75 11.61 -10.65
C GLU A 11 -14.72 11.84 -9.13
N ALA A 12 -15.89 11.95 -8.49
CA ALA A 12 -15.97 12.19 -7.05
C ALA A 12 -15.45 10.98 -6.25
N ILE A 13 -14.51 11.27 -5.34
CA ILE A 13 -14.03 10.36 -4.29
C ILE A 13 -14.29 11.05 -2.95
N TRP A 14 -14.86 10.34 -1.98
CA TRP A 14 -15.19 10.91 -0.67
C TRP A 14 -14.86 9.96 0.47
N PRO A 15 -14.64 10.47 1.71
CA PRO A 15 -14.42 9.62 2.88
C PRO A 15 -15.60 8.68 3.11
N ASN A 16 -15.31 7.42 3.43
CA ASN A 16 -16.34 6.48 3.87
C ASN A 16 -16.72 6.78 5.33
N GLN A 17 -17.94 7.24 5.55
CA GLN A 17 -18.56 7.45 6.87
C GLN A 17 -19.74 6.50 7.09
N GLU A 18 -19.93 5.51 6.22
CA GLU A 18 -21.05 4.56 6.27
C GLU A 18 -20.75 3.45 7.27
N GLU A 19 -21.76 3.06 8.04
CA GLU A 19 -21.78 1.78 8.75
C GLU A 19 -22.42 0.72 7.86
N ILE A 20 -21.69 -0.36 7.60
CA ILE A 20 -22.14 -1.44 6.70
C ILE A 20 -22.32 -2.70 7.55
N PRO A 21 -23.47 -2.88 8.23
CA PRO A 21 -23.76 -4.11 8.95
C PRO A 21 -23.80 -5.30 7.99
N VAL A 22 -23.25 -6.43 8.43
CA VAL A 22 -23.18 -7.67 7.67
C VAL A 22 -23.94 -8.75 8.42
N ASP A 23 -24.84 -9.43 7.71
CA ASP A 23 -25.38 -10.70 8.19
C ASP A 23 -24.27 -11.76 8.09
N HIS A 24 -23.84 -12.29 9.23
CA HIS A 24 -22.72 -13.24 9.31
C HIS A 24 -23.09 -14.65 8.84
N ASP A 25 -24.38 -15.01 8.78
CA ASP A 25 -24.81 -16.32 8.27
C ASP A 25 -24.76 -16.34 6.74
N THR A 26 -25.11 -15.22 6.10
CA THR A 26 -25.15 -15.12 4.63
C THR A 26 -23.99 -14.33 4.02
N MET A 27 -23.18 -13.68 4.84
CA MET A 27 -22.14 -12.73 4.47
C MET A 27 -22.63 -11.59 3.57
N ARG A 28 -23.92 -11.24 3.64
CA ARG A 28 -24.52 -10.14 2.88
C ARG A 28 -24.50 -8.85 3.66
N ALA A 29 -24.18 -7.75 2.96
CA ALA A 29 -24.34 -6.42 3.51
C ALA A 29 -25.83 -6.08 3.63
N LEU A 30 -26.22 -5.60 4.80
CA LEU A 30 -27.59 -5.14 5.08
C LEU A 30 -27.79 -3.68 4.67
N HIS A 31 -26.71 -2.94 4.47
CA HIS A 31 -26.69 -1.58 3.94
C HIS A 31 -25.76 -1.50 2.74
N ILE A 32 -26.21 -0.82 1.68
CA ILE A 32 -25.39 -0.58 0.49
C ILE A 32 -25.18 0.94 0.36
N PRO A 33 -23.94 1.43 0.48
CA PRO A 33 -23.62 2.84 0.31
C PRO A 33 -24.13 3.39 -1.02
N ARG A 34 -24.56 4.66 -1.01
CA ARG A 34 -25.06 5.34 -2.20
C ARG A 34 -24.14 6.48 -2.64
N CYS A 35 -24.11 6.73 -3.94
CA CYS A 35 -23.38 7.83 -4.52
C CYS A 35 -24.00 9.16 -4.11
N ILE A 36 -23.17 10.05 -3.57
CA ILE A 36 -23.55 11.40 -3.13
C ILE A 36 -24.08 12.31 -4.25
N ARG A 37 -23.95 11.91 -5.52
CA ARG A 37 -24.42 12.68 -6.68
C ARG A 37 -25.65 12.08 -7.35
N CYS A 38 -25.59 10.81 -7.75
CA CYS A 38 -26.66 10.18 -8.53
C CYS A 38 -27.56 9.22 -7.74
N GLY A 39 -27.26 8.93 -6.46
CA GLY A 39 -28.01 7.98 -5.64
C GLY A 39 -27.84 6.49 -6.02
N GLY A 40 -27.07 6.19 -7.07
CA GLY A 40 -26.67 4.84 -7.45
C GLY A 40 -25.74 4.19 -6.43
N VAL A 41 -25.33 2.94 -6.66
CA VAL A 41 -24.46 2.21 -5.71
C VAL A 41 -23.07 2.86 -5.64
N ALA A 42 -22.55 3.02 -4.42
CA ALA A 42 -21.17 3.39 -4.16
C ALA A 42 -20.35 2.18 -3.72
N ARG A 43 -19.05 2.21 -4.01
CA ARG A 43 -18.09 1.14 -3.72
C ARG A 43 -16.81 1.74 -3.11
N PRO A 44 -15.99 0.93 -2.42
CA PRO A 44 -14.65 1.36 -2.05
C PRO A 44 -13.86 1.84 -3.27
N ASN A 45 -13.17 2.97 -3.11
CA ASN A 45 -12.19 3.45 -4.08
C ASN A 45 -10.88 2.67 -3.91
N VAL A 46 -10.92 1.41 -4.35
CA VAL A 46 -9.81 0.46 -4.35
C VAL A 46 -9.75 -0.15 -5.74
N LEU A 47 -8.56 -0.15 -6.35
CA LEU A 47 -8.32 -0.75 -7.66
C LEU A 47 -8.47 -2.27 -7.57
N MET A 48 -9.35 -2.82 -8.39
CA MET A 48 -9.54 -4.27 -8.54
C MET A 48 -9.06 -4.71 -9.93
N PHE A 49 -8.80 -6.00 -10.12
CA PHE A 49 -8.42 -6.54 -11.43
C PHE A 49 -9.54 -6.34 -12.45
N GLY A 50 -9.20 -5.84 -13.64
CA GLY A 50 -10.16 -5.60 -14.73
C GLY A 50 -11.09 -4.41 -14.50
N ASP A 51 -10.76 -3.53 -13.56
CA ASP A 51 -11.64 -2.44 -13.15
C ASP A 51 -11.40 -1.14 -13.95
N PHE A 52 -12.07 -1.04 -15.10
CA PHE A 52 -12.06 0.17 -15.93
C PHE A 52 -12.90 1.33 -15.33
N SER A 53 -13.63 1.08 -14.24
CA SER A 53 -14.50 2.06 -13.60
C SER A 53 -13.85 2.74 -12.39
N TRP A 54 -12.64 2.32 -12.02
CA TRP A 54 -11.92 2.86 -10.89
C TRP A 54 -11.49 4.32 -11.15
N VAL A 55 -11.78 5.20 -10.20
CA VAL A 55 -11.37 6.61 -10.27
C VAL A 55 -10.00 6.75 -9.59
N SER A 56 -8.96 7.01 -10.38
CA SER A 56 -7.56 6.88 -9.95
C SER A 56 -6.98 8.11 -9.25
N PHE A 57 -7.56 9.30 -9.46
CA PHE A 57 -6.94 10.59 -9.12
C PHE A 57 -6.34 10.71 -7.70
N ARG A 58 -6.98 10.09 -6.69
CA ARG A 58 -6.45 10.09 -5.31
C ARG A 58 -5.15 9.27 -5.19
N THR A 59 -5.07 8.15 -5.89
CA THR A 59 -3.88 7.30 -5.95
C THR A 59 -2.82 7.94 -6.83
N ASP A 60 -3.19 8.47 -8.00
CA ASP A 60 -2.25 9.17 -8.90
C ASP A 60 -1.52 10.31 -8.17
N ARG A 61 -2.24 11.08 -7.35
CA ARG A 61 -1.64 12.13 -6.51
C ARG A 61 -0.63 11.57 -5.50
N GLN A 62 -0.93 10.44 -4.87
CA GLN A 62 -0.01 9.82 -3.91
C GLN A 62 1.21 9.22 -4.61
N GLU A 63 1.03 8.63 -5.79
CA GLU A 63 2.12 8.13 -6.62
C GLU A 63 3.04 9.29 -7.05
N HIS A 64 2.48 10.41 -7.47
CA HIS A 64 3.27 11.60 -7.82
C HIS A 64 4.09 12.13 -6.62
N LEU A 65 3.50 12.20 -5.43
CA LEU A 65 4.23 12.61 -4.22
C LEU A 65 5.36 11.63 -3.86
N PHE A 66 5.12 10.33 -4.05
CA PHE A 66 6.14 9.31 -3.85
C PHE A 66 7.28 9.44 -4.86
N GLU A 67 6.97 9.69 -6.14
CA GLU A 67 7.98 9.95 -7.17
C GLU A 67 8.81 11.21 -6.86
N MET A 68 8.17 12.29 -6.43
CA MET A 68 8.87 13.50 -5.98
C MET A 68 9.83 13.20 -4.83
N PHE A 69 9.37 12.47 -3.81
CA PHE A 69 10.22 12.06 -2.69
C PHE A 69 11.45 11.26 -3.17
N LEU A 70 11.26 10.34 -4.13
CA LEU A 70 12.37 9.57 -4.69
C LEU A 70 13.36 10.42 -5.48
N GLU A 71 12.89 11.43 -6.22
CA GLU A 71 13.78 12.34 -6.95
C GLU A 71 14.52 13.31 -6.02
N GLU A 72 13.87 13.82 -4.98
CA GLU A 72 14.50 14.68 -3.95
C GLU A 72 15.62 13.96 -3.19
N ASN A 73 15.52 12.64 -3.06
CA ASN A 73 16.50 11.79 -2.37
C ASN A 73 17.45 11.06 -3.33
N LYS A 74 17.47 11.44 -4.61
CA LYS A 74 18.34 10.83 -5.62
C LYS A 74 19.82 11.01 -5.25
N GLY A 75 20.57 9.91 -5.30
CA GLY A 75 22.00 9.88 -4.98
C GLY A 75 22.32 9.84 -3.48
N ARG A 76 21.31 9.86 -2.60
CA ARG A 76 21.50 9.63 -1.16
C ARG A 76 21.51 8.15 -0.85
N GLU A 77 22.17 7.79 0.25
CA GLU A 77 22.04 6.46 0.83
C GLU A 77 20.62 6.27 1.37
N MET A 78 19.97 5.18 0.97
CA MET A 78 18.60 4.87 1.37
C MET A 78 18.45 3.40 1.72
N VAL A 79 17.59 3.13 2.70
CA VAL A 79 17.15 1.78 3.03
C VAL A 79 15.68 1.64 2.66
N VAL A 80 15.35 0.63 1.84
CA VAL A 80 13.97 0.26 1.52
C VAL A 80 13.60 -0.91 2.39
N VAL A 81 12.65 -0.72 3.31
CA VAL A 81 12.13 -1.80 4.16
C VAL A 81 10.85 -2.34 3.52
N GLU A 82 10.95 -3.52 2.92
CA GLU A 82 9.82 -4.22 2.33
C GLU A 82 9.24 -5.23 3.31
N MET A 83 7.91 -5.22 3.49
CA MET A 83 7.24 -5.99 4.53
C MET A 83 6.07 -6.79 3.95
N GLY A 84 6.13 -8.12 4.06
CA GLY A 84 4.99 -9.01 3.78
C GLY A 84 4.54 -9.08 2.31
N ALA A 85 5.29 -8.51 1.36
CA ALA A 85 4.96 -8.65 -0.06
C ALA A 85 5.36 -10.05 -0.56
N GLY A 86 4.42 -10.81 -1.11
CA GLY A 86 4.66 -12.12 -1.72
C GLY A 86 4.78 -12.04 -3.25
N THR A 87 4.75 -13.19 -3.90
CA THR A 87 4.83 -13.29 -5.39
C THR A 87 3.47 -13.30 -6.10
N ALA A 88 2.37 -13.52 -5.39
CA ALA A 88 1.03 -13.60 -5.99
C ALA A 88 0.56 -12.27 -6.63
N VAL A 89 0.89 -11.14 -6.00
CA VAL A 89 0.73 -9.78 -6.56
C VAL A 89 2.03 -9.02 -6.30
N PRO A 90 3.00 -9.10 -7.23
CA PRO A 90 4.39 -8.72 -6.95
C PRO A 90 4.64 -7.22 -7.05
N THR A 91 3.62 -6.36 -7.12
CA THR A 91 3.76 -4.91 -7.36
C THR A 91 4.74 -4.25 -6.39
N ILE A 92 4.62 -4.56 -5.08
CA ILE A 92 5.52 -4.04 -4.05
C ILE A 92 6.92 -4.66 -4.19
N ARG A 93 7.01 -5.97 -4.47
CA ARG A 93 8.29 -6.66 -4.70
C ARG A 93 9.07 -6.06 -5.86
N SER A 94 8.43 -5.91 -7.02
CA SER A 94 9.02 -5.31 -8.21
C SER A 94 9.42 -3.85 -7.99
N MET A 95 8.68 -3.10 -7.16
CA MET A 95 9.05 -1.74 -6.78
C MET A 95 10.34 -1.72 -5.94
N SER A 96 10.43 -2.55 -4.89
CA SER A 96 11.63 -2.65 -4.04
C SER A 96 12.85 -3.07 -4.85
N GLU A 97 12.73 -4.12 -5.68
CA GLU A 97 13.81 -4.60 -6.54
C GLU A 97 14.25 -3.53 -7.54
N ARG A 98 13.32 -2.77 -8.12
CA ARG A 98 13.64 -1.64 -9.01
C ARG A 98 14.40 -0.53 -8.31
N LEU A 99 14.05 -0.22 -7.06
CA LEU A 99 14.78 0.75 -6.26
C LEU A 99 16.16 0.22 -5.86
N GLY A 100 16.26 -1.04 -5.43
CA GLY A 100 17.52 -1.69 -5.02
C GLY A 100 18.59 -1.73 -6.11
N ARG A 101 18.19 -1.68 -7.40
CA ARG A 101 19.14 -1.56 -8.52
C ARG A 101 19.90 -0.21 -8.55
N ARG A 102 19.43 0.80 -7.82
CA ARG A 102 20.11 2.11 -7.76
C ARG A 102 21.26 2.05 -6.76
N ARG A 103 22.38 2.70 -7.09
CA ARG A 103 23.53 2.80 -6.17
C ARG A 103 23.13 3.51 -4.88
N GLY A 104 23.68 3.05 -3.76
CA GLY A 104 23.40 3.59 -2.43
C GLY A 104 22.08 3.14 -1.82
N ILE A 105 21.32 2.24 -2.47
CA ILE A 105 20.07 1.70 -1.94
C ILE A 105 20.25 0.26 -1.46
N THR A 106 19.93 0.01 -0.20
CA THR A 106 19.84 -1.35 0.36
C THR A 106 18.37 -1.71 0.59
N VAL A 107 17.93 -2.84 0.06
CA VAL A 107 16.59 -3.38 0.35
C VAL A 107 16.71 -4.33 1.53
N VAL A 108 15.81 -4.20 2.51
CA VAL A 108 15.62 -5.13 3.62
C VAL A 108 14.25 -5.75 3.46
N ARG A 109 14.20 -7.04 3.16
CA ARG A 109 12.97 -7.77 2.90
C ARG A 109 12.58 -8.61 4.12
N ILE A 110 11.41 -8.31 4.69
CA ILE A 110 10.85 -9.00 5.86
C ILE A 110 9.63 -9.81 5.41
N ASN A 111 9.75 -11.13 5.38
CA ASN A 111 8.64 -12.01 5.03
C ASN A 111 8.87 -13.42 5.61
N PRO A 112 7.92 -14.01 6.36
CA PRO A 112 8.13 -15.31 7.00
C PRO A 112 8.22 -16.49 6.02
N ARG A 113 7.73 -16.35 4.79
CA ARG A 113 7.64 -17.45 3.81
C ARG A 113 8.43 -17.19 2.53
N GLU A 114 8.47 -15.94 2.09
CA GLU A 114 9.12 -15.54 0.84
C GLU A 114 10.14 -14.40 1.04
N PRO A 115 11.16 -14.57 1.90
CA PRO A 115 12.10 -13.50 2.26
C PRO A 115 13.21 -13.27 1.22
N TRP A 116 13.30 -14.12 0.20
CA TRP A 116 14.42 -14.19 -0.75
C TRP A 116 14.63 -12.88 -1.52
N ILE A 117 15.87 -12.40 -1.52
CA ILE A 117 16.37 -11.27 -2.30
C ILE A 117 17.89 -11.44 -2.51
N ASP A 118 18.40 -10.99 -3.65
CA ASP A 118 19.82 -11.17 -4.00
C ASP A 118 20.75 -10.19 -3.26
N ASP A 119 22.01 -10.58 -3.09
CA ASP A 119 23.06 -9.68 -2.60
C ASP A 119 23.15 -8.40 -3.45
N PRO A 120 23.42 -7.22 -2.85
CA PRO A 120 23.82 -6.98 -1.46
C PRO A 120 22.64 -6.69 -0.51
N HIS A 121 21.42 -7.10 -0.86
CA HIS A 121 20.22 -6.80 -0.06
C HIS A 121 20.07 -7.78 1.11
N LEU A 122 19.25 -7.40 2.09
CA LEU A 122 19.08 -8.15 3.33
C LEU A 122 17.73 -8.87 3.35
N SER A 123 17.74 -10.08 3.88
CA SER A 123 16.60 -10.99 3.97
C SER A 123 16.33 -11.32 5.44
N ILE A 124 15.08 -11.16 5.89
CA ILE A 124 14.63 -11.45 7.25
C ILE A 124 13.42 -12.41 7.17
N PRO A 125 13.59 -13.71 7.49
CA PRO A 125 12.54 -14.72 7.41
C PRO A 125 11.62 -14.70 8.65
N ASP A 126 11.00 -13.55 8.94
CA ASP A 126 10.16 -13.35 10.13
C ASP A 126 8.90 -12.53 9.83
N GLY A 127 7.99 -12.48 10.79
CA GLY A 127 6.87 -11.56 10.80
C GLY A 127 7.33 -10.11 10.94
N SER A 128 6.72 -9.24 10.13
CA SER A 128 6.94 -7.79 10.10
C SER A 128 7.06 -7.12 11.47
N LEU A 129 6.17 -7.45 12.41
CA LEU A 129 6.16 -6.86 13.74
C LEU A 129 7.39 -7.26 14.57
N ALA A 130 7.70 -8.56 14.61
CA ALA A 130 8.82 -9.08 15.39
C ALA A 130 10.16 -8.54 14.87
N ALA A 131 10.34 -8.53 13.54
CA ALA A 131 11.52 -7.96 12.91
C ALA A 131 11.70 -6.47 13.22
N LEU A 132 10.64 -5.65 13.09
CA LEU A 132 10.72 -4.22 13.39
C LEU A 132 10.97 -3.94 14.88
N GLN A 133 10.43 -4.75 15.80
CA GLN A 133 10.72 -4.65 17.23
C GLN A 133 12.19 -4.96 17.53
N ALA A 134 12.75 -6.01 16.90
CA ALA A 134 14.16 -6.36 17.05
C ALA A 134 15.08 -5.27 16.50
N ILE A 135 14.77 -4.71 15.31
CA ILE A 135 15.49 -3.57 14.73
C ILE A 135 15.39 -2.37 15.68
N GLY A 136 14.18 -2.04 16.16
CA GLY A 136 13.94 -0.90 17.06
C GLY A 136 14.74 -1.02 18.37
N ALA A 137 14.89 -2.22 18.92
CA ALA A 137 15.69 -2.46 20.12
C ALA A 137 17.21 -2.29 19.91
N MET A 138 17.68 -2.38 18.66
CA MET A 138 19.08 -2.15 18.29
C MET A 138 19.37 -0.69 17.90
N LEU A 139 18.33 0.08 17.55
CA LEU A 139 18.50 1.49 17.23
C LEU A 139 18.83 2.28 18.50
N PRO A 140 19.80 3.20 18.45
CA PRO A 140 20.02 4.12 19.56
C PRO A 140 18.76 4.94 19.82
N GLU A 141 18.54 5.36 21.08
CA GLU A 141 17.44 6.28 21.40
C GLU A 141 17.51 7.49 20.47
N VAL A 142 16.44 7.70 19.71
CA VAL A 142 16.33 8.84 18.80
C VAL A 142 16.34 10.10 19.66
N ARG A 143 17.41 10.90 19.58
CA ARG A 143 17.39 12.27 20.09
C ARG A 143 16.24 12.99 19.40
N LYS A 144 15.18 13.26 20.15
CA LYS A 144 14.15 14.20 19.72
C LYS A 144 14.83 15.56 19.58
N GLY A 145 15.06 15.99 18.34
CA GLY A 145 15.43 17.37 18.02
C GLY A 145 14.27 18.31 18.25
#